data_AF-A0A9W7J3M6-F1
#
_entry.id   AF-A0A9W7J3M6-F1
#
_cell.length_a   1.000
_cell.length_b   1.000
_cell.length_c   1.000
_cell.angle_alpha   90.00
_cell.angle_beta   90.00
_cell.angle_gamma   90.00
#
_symmetry.space_group_name_H-M   'P 1'
#
loop_
_entity.id
_entity.type
_entity.pdbx_description
1 polymer ?
#
loop_
_entity_poly.entity_id
_entity_poly.type
_entity_poly.pdbx_seq_one_letter_code
_entity_poly.pdbx_strand_id
1 'polypeptide(L)'
;MASLKTPSLKTPPLSLSSKSLLRCSFPNNIRFSRSQPQSHRFLIVNAAAPGSFSKKPTIPTVPSPTSSSSGSSSKKPTVLVAEKLGEAGLALLRHHANVDCSYNLSPEELRVKIAHCDALIVRSATKVNRAVFESSGGRLKVVGRAGVGIDNVDLAAATEHGCLVVNAPTANTVAAAEHGIALLTAMARNVAQADASVKSGKWQRSKYVGVSLVGKRLAVLGFGKVGSEVARRAKGLGMHVIAHDPYAPGDLARVIGVELVGLKEAITTADFISLHMPLTPATSKMLNAEAFSKMKKGVRIVNVARGGVIDEDALWRALNGGIVAQAALDVFTEEPPSKDNKLVHHEKVTVTPHLGASTMEAQEGVAIEIAEAVVGALKGELAATAVNAPMVPAEVLNELKPYVELAEKLGRLAVQLVSGGRGVKTVKVSYTSSRADLDTRLLRAMITKGIIEPICNIYVNLVNADYTAKQRGLRITEECIHLDGSPECPLESIKVQIANVESKFASSKSEAGAEIKVEGRVKDKIPHLTKVGSFRMDVSLEGCIILCRQVDQPGMIGKVGSILGEENVNVSFMSVGRIAPRTHAVMAIGVDEQPRKESLKRIADIPFIEDLVFLKL
;
A
#
# COMPACT_ATOMS: atom_id res chain seq x y z
N MET A 1 -53.93 0.13 -44.21
CA MET A 1 -55.09 -0.74 -43.96
C MET A 1 -55.02 -1.23 -42.51
N ALA A 2 -56.06 -0.90 -41.71
CA ALA A 2 -56.42 -1.40 -40.37
C ALA A 2 -55.41 -1.24 -39.20
N SER A 3 -55.77 -0.94 -37.94
CA SER A 3 -56.99 -0.44 -37.28
C SER A 3 -56.65 -0.16 -35.79
N LEU A 4 -57.06 1.02 -35.28
CA LEU A 4 -57.58 1.37 -33.95
C LEU A 4 -57.15 0.61 -32.65
N LYS A 5 -56.67 1.34 -31.63
CA LYS A 5 -57.46 1.75 -30.43
C LYS A 5 -56.61 2.47 -29.35
N THR A 6 -57.12 3.64 -28.93
CA THR A 6 -56.85 4.47 -27.73
C THR A 6 -57.46 3.82 -26.45
N PRO A 7 -57.15 4.23 -25.18
CA PRO A 7 -57.41 5.60 -24.69
C PRO A 7 -56.52 6.22 -23.59
N SER A 8 -56.71 7.53 -23.49
CA SER A 8 -56.25 8.52 -22.53
C SER A 8 -56.93 8.43 -21.16
N LEU A 9 -56.26 8.95 -20.12
CA LEU A 9 -56.91 9.62 -18.99
C LEU A 9 -56.03 10.79 -18.49
N LYS A 10 -56.61 11.99 -18.50
CA LYS A 10 -56.13 13.25 -17.92
C LYS A 10 -56.67 13.39 -16.49
N THR A 11 -55.95 14.14 -15.64
CA THR A 11 -56.38 15.20 -14.68
C THR A 11 -55.34 15.35 -13.54
N PRO A 12 -55.31 16.44 -12.74
CA PRO A 12 -55.26 17.88 -13.06
C PRO A 12 -54.12 18.62 -12.26
N PRO A 13 -53.93 19.96 -12.40
CA PRO A 13 -53.03 20.72 -11.55
C PRO A 13 -53.77 21.34 -10.35
N LEU A 14 -53.19 21.30 -9.16
CA LEU A 14 -53.71 21.99 -7.98
C LEU A 14 -52.75 23.10 -7.54
N SER A 15 -53.26 24.32 -7.66
CA SER A 15 -52.79 25.50 -6.92
C SER A 15 -53.46 25.52 -5.55
N LEU A 16 -52.76 26.01 -4.52
CA LEU A 16 -53.35 26.75 -3.39
C LEU A 16 -52.24 27.34 -2.51
N SER A 17 -52.21 28.67 -2.48
CA SER A 17 -51.62 29.46 -1.41
C SER A 17 -52.52 29.42 -0.16
N SER A 18 -51.95 29.34 1.04
CA SER A 18 -52.16 30.33 2.12
C SER A 18 -51.61 29.86 3.47
N LYS A 19 -50.82 30.75 4.07
CA LYS A 19 -50.77 31.12 5.49
C LYS A 19 -51.21 30.08 6.53
N SER A 20 -50.25 29.57 7.31
CA SER A 20 -50.46 29.43 8.75
C SER A 20 -49.26 29.97 9.51
N LEU A 21 -49.55 30.97 10.35
CA LEU A 21 -48.67 31.57 11.33
C LEU A 21 -48.53 30.59 12.50
N LEU A 22 -47.31 30.22 12.85
CA LEU A 22 -46.96 29.77 14.18
C LEU A 22 -45.73 30.55 14.64
N ARG A 23 -46.03 31.63 15.40
CA ARG A 23 -45.08 32.30 16.28
C ARG A 23 -44.69 31.34 17.38
N CYS A 24 -43.41 31.03 17.50
CA CYS A 24 -42.79 30.74 18.78
C CYS A 24 -41.54 31.61 18.90
N SER A 25 -41.61 32.51 19.88
CA SER A 25 -40.62 33.51 20.24
C SER A 25 -39.83 33.05 21.47
N PHE A 26 -38.61 33.59 21.58
CA PHE A 26 -37.67 33.70 22.72
C PHE A 26 -36.53 32.66 22.85
N PRO A 27 -35.35 33.04 23.39
CA PRO A 27 -34.72 34.36 23.41
C PRO A 27 -33.22 34.37 23.03
N ASN A 28 -32.78 35.48 22.45
CA ASN A 28 -31.40 35.96 22.52
C ASN A 28 -31.03 36.24 23.98
N ASN A 29 -30.05 35.52 24.52
CA ASN A 29 -29.16 35.98 25.60
C ASN A 29 -28.05 34.94 25.81
N ILE A 30 -26.92 35.09 25.11
CA ILE A 30 -25.66 34.49 25.55
C ILE A 30 -24.69 35.64 25.80
N ARG A 31 -24.48 35.92 27.09
CA ARG A 31 -23.44 36.81 27.59
C ARG A 31 -22.07 36.19 27.31
N PHE A 32 -21.17 36.96 26.72
CA PHE A 32 -19.74 36.66 26.72
C PHE A 32 -19.19 36.73 28.15
N SER A 33 -18.80 35.59 28.74
CA SER A 33 -17.92 35.58 29.91
C SER A 33 -16.48 35.55 29.45
N ARG A 34 -15.74 36.65 29.72
CA ARG A 34 -14.28 36.70 29.62
C ARG A 34 -13.67 35.75 30.66
N SER A 35 -12.98 34.70 30.21
CA SER A 35 -12.06 33.94 31.06
C SER A 35 -10.67 34.60 30.99
N GLN A 36 -10.19 35.09 32.14
CA GLN A 36 -8.80 35.48 32.34
C GLN A 36 -7.91 34.23 32.46
N PRO A 37 -6.65 34.27 32.00
CA PRO A 37 -5.71 33.18 32.16
C PRO A 37 -5.05 33.20 33.55
N GLN A 38 -5.14 32.08 34.27
CA GLN A 38 -4.37 31.89 35.51
C GLN A 38 -2.90 31.63 35.18
N SER A 39 -2.04 32.48 35.75
CA SER A 39 -0.59 32.34 35.75
C SER A 39 -0.17 31.63 37.04
N HIS A 40 0.45 30.45 36.93
CA HIS A 40 1.14 29.83 38.06
C HIS A 40 2.64 30.06 37.94
N ARG A 41 3.13 30.87 38.89
CA ARG A 41 4.54 31.19 39.15
C ARG A 41 5.33 29.92 39.47
N PHE A 42 6.44 29.72 38.76
CA PHE A 42 7.54 28.86 39.18
C PHE A 42 8.34 29.55 40.28
N LEU A 43 8.51 28.89 41.42
CA LEU A 43 9.40 29.30 42.49
C LEU A 43 10.79 28.72 42.23
N ILE A 44 11.75 29.62 41.98
CA ILE A 44 13.18 29.34 41.95
C ILE A 44 13.68 29.38 43.39
N VAL A 45 14.36 28.33 43.85
CA VAL A 45 15.24 28.39 45.02
C VAL A 45 16.57 27.73 44.65
N ASN A 46 17.61 28.55 44.54
CA ASN A 46 19.01 28.14 44.54
C ASN A 46 19.50 28.01 45.98
N ALA A 47 20.26 26.96 46.31
CA ALA A 47 21.38 27.04 47.26
C ALA A 47 22.29 25.80 47.23
N ALA A 48 23.52 26.05 46.78
CA ALA A 48 24.83 25.51 47.13
C ALA A 48 25.00 24.28 48.09
N ALA A 49 25.93 23.40 47.69
CA ALA A 49 26.71 22.47 48.53
C ALA A 49 27.76 23.25 49.38
N PRO A 50 28.38 22.69 50.45
CA PRO A 50 29.37 21.59 50.34
C PRO A 50 29.47 20.62 51.56
N GLY A 51 30.26 19.55 51.44
CA GLY A 51 30.95 18.92 52.58
C GLY A 51 30.78 17.42 52.78
N SER A 52 31.91 16.70 52.71
CA SER A 52 32.15 15.27 52.92
C SER A 52 31.93 14.73 54.35
N PHE A 53 31.54 13.46 54.51
CA PHE A 53 32.28 12.41 55.26
C PHE A 53 31.49 11.08 55.40
N SER A 54 32.15 9.99 54.97
CA SER A 54 32.13 8.57 55.41
C SER A 54 31.02 8.00 56.33
N LYS A 55 30.31 6.95 55.87
CA LYS A 55 30.38 5.54 56.36
C LYS A 55 29.32 4.64 55.68
N LYS A 56 29.75 3.46 55.20
CA LYS A 56 28.91 2.39 54.64
C LYS A 56 28.09 1.68 55.73
N PRO A 57 27.00 1.00 55.34
CA PRO A 57 26.83 -0.38 55.75
C PRO A 57 26.57 -1.32 54.56
N THR A 58 27.22 -2.47 54.64
CA THR A 58 27.17 -3.65 53.77
C THR A 58 25.82 -4.38 53.84
N ILE A 59 25.27 -4.73 52.67
CA ILE A 59 24.18 -5.71 52.50
C ILE A 59 24.71 -6.84 51.58
N PRO A 60 24.47 -8.13 51.89
CA PRO A 60 25.15 -9.23 51.22
C PRO A 60 24.61 -9.48 49.79
N THR A 61 25.54 -9.66 48.86
CA THR A 61 25.33 -10.01 47.46
C THR A 61 24.93 -11.48 47.31
N VAL A 62 23.77 -11.73 46.71
CA VAL A 62 23.35 -13.02 46.14
C VAL A 62 23.91 -13.10 44.70
N PRO A 63 24.55 -14.20 44.27
CA PRO A 63 25.07 -14.31 42.91
C PRO A 63 23.92 -14.46 41.90
N SER A 64 23.79 -13.49 41.00
CA SER A 64 22.90 -13.55 39.85
C SER A 64 23.39 -14.60 38.84
N PRO A 65 22.49 -15.43 38.26
CA PRO A 65 22.87 -16.47 37.32
C PRO A 65 23.37 -15.85 36.02
N THR A 66 24.54 -16.30 35.58
CA THR A 66 25.12 -16.01 34.27
C THR A 66 24.20 -16.56 33.19
N SER A 67 23.32 -15.72 32.65
CA SER A 67 22.69 -15.95 31.36
C SER A 67 23.72 -15.65 30.27
N SER A 68 24.32 -16.70 29.72
CA SER A 68 25.01 -16.63 28.43
C SER A 68 23.97 -16.39 27.33
N SER A 69 23.55 -15.13 27.18
CA SER A 69 22.80 -14.70 26.01
C SER A 69 23.79 -14.63 24.84
N SER A 70 23.72 -15.61 23.95
CA SER A 70 24.23 -15.51 22.60
C SER A 70 23.44 -14.42 21.87
N GLY A 71 23.80 -13.16 22.11
CA GLY A 71 23.31 -12.03 21.34
C GLY A 71 23.87 -12.13 19.93
N SER A 72 23.04 -12.53 18.97
CA SER A 72 23.34 -12.20 17.58
C SER A 72 23.34 -10.68 17.49
N SER A 73 24.51 -10.08 17.31
CA SER A 73 24.59 -8.67 16.95
C SER A 73 24.02 -8.55 15.54
N SER A 74 22.72 -8.32 15.42
CA SER A 74 22.12 -8.00 14.13
C SER A 74 22.80 -6.73 13.63
N LYS A 75 23.70 -6.86 12.65
CA LYS A 75 24.36 -5.72 12.01
C LYS A 75 23.28 -4.72 11.60
N LYS A 76 23.43 -3.45 12.01
CA LYS A 76 22.52 -2.38 11.58
C LYS A 76 22.45 -2.38 10.05
N PRO A 77 21.23 -2.29 9.46
CA PRO A 77 21.08 -2.24 8.01
C PRO A 77 21.80 -1.03 7.43
N THR A 78 22.30 -1.15 6.21
CA THR A 78 22.94 -0.04 5.48
C THR A 78 21.93 0.61 4.54
N VAL A 79 21.71 1.92 4.70
CA VAL A 79 20.82 2.73 3.85
C VAL A 79 21.68 3.67 3.00
N LEU A 80 21.60 3.53 1.68
CA LEU A 80 22.22 4.46 0.74
C LEU A 80 21.24 5.58 0.40
N VAL A 81 21.63 6.83 0.63
CA VAL A 81 20.88 8.02 0.21
C VAL A 81 21.62 8.63 -0.98
N ALA A 82 21.05 8.45 -2.18
CA ALA A 82 21.70 8.81 -3.45
C ALA A 82 21.42 10.25 -3.91
N GLU A 83 20.45 10.92 -3.29
CA GLU A 83 20.06 12.31 -3.57
C GLU A 83 19.82 13.05 -2.24
N LYS A 84 19.93 14.39 -2.23
CA LYS A 84 19.78 15.19 -1.00
C LYS A 84 18.42 14.96 -0.34
N LEU A 85 18.46 14.57 0.94
CA LEU A 85 17.33 14.39 1.83
C LEU A 85 17.41 15.40 2.99
N GLY A 86 16.26 15.83 3.53
CA GLY A 86 16.24 16.74 4.68
C GLY A 86 16.86 16.13 5.95
N GLU A 87 17.50 16.95 6.79
CA GLU A 87 18.19 16.48 8.00
C GLU A 87 17.27 15.76 8.99
N ALA A 88 16.00 16.16 9.10
CA ALA A 88 15.03 15.46 9.95
C ALA A 88 14.89 13.97 9.56
N GLY A 89 14.78 13.68 8.26
CA GLY A 89 14.75 12.30 7.74
C GLY A 89 16.08 11.57 7.93
N LEU A 90 17.21 12.26 7.70
CA LEU A 90 18.54 11.68 7.92
C LEU A 90 18.79 11.33 9.38
N ALA A 91 18.37 12.18 10.32
CA ALA A 91 18.47 11.93 11.75
C ALA A 91 17.67 10.68 12.14
N LEU A 92 16.43 10.55 11.67
CA LEU A 92 15.59 9.38 11.87
C LEU A 92 16.26 8.10 11.36
N LEU A 93 16.81 8.13 10.14
CA LEU A 93 17.51 6.99 9.56
C LEU A 93 18.75 6.60 10.38
N ARG A 94 19.57 7.56 10.82
CA ARG A 94 20.79 7.32 11.61
C ARG A 94 20.50 6.64 12.96
N HIS A 95 19.31 6.82 13.53
CA HIS A 95 18.91 6.09 14.74
C HIS A 95 18.76 4.58 14.49
N HIS A 96 18.30 4.18 13.31
CA HIS A 96 17.96 2.78 13.00
C HIS A 96 18.95 2.06 12.07
N ALA A 97 19.75 2.80 11.29
CA ALA A 97 20.57 2.26 10.22
C ALA A 97 21.92 2.96 10.10
N ASN A 98 22.87 2.31 9.40
CA ASN A 98 24.09 2.95 8.93
C ASN A 98 23.76 3.71 7.64
N VAL A 99 23.82 5.04 7.67
CA VAL A 99 23.42 5.88 6.54
C VAL A 99 24.65 6.30 5.73
N ASP A 100 24.73 5.87 4.48
CA ASP A 100 25.70 6.36 3.48
C ASP A 100 25.03 7.43 2.62
N CYS A 101 25.46 8.67 2.75
CA CYS A 101 25.03 9.77 1.90
C CYS A 101 26.04 9.95 0.76
N SER A 102 25.70 9.49 -0.44
CA SER A 102 26.56 9.55 -1.61
C SER A 102 25.79 10.09 -2.80
N TYR A 103 26.03 11.35 -3.12
CA TYR A 103 25.27 12.09 -4.12
C TYR A 103 25.94 12.09 -5.49
N ASN A 104 25.15 12.30 -6.55
CA ASN A 104 25.62 12.42 -7.93
C ASN A 104 26.39 11.19 -8.45
N LEU A 105 26.02 9.99 -7.98
CA LEU A 105 26.59 8.74 -8.45
C LEU A 105 26.25 8.52 -9.93
N SER A 106 27.25 8.12 -10.71
CA SER A 106 27.03 7.55 -12.03
C SER A 106 26.25 6.23 -11.92
N PRO A 107 25.57 5.78 -12.99
CA PRO A 107 24.91 4.47 -13.00
C PRO A 107 25.84 3.31 -12.64
N GLU A 108 27.12 3.39 -13.00
CA GLU A 108 28.16 2.41 -12.67
C GLU A 108 28.47 2.41 -11.17
N GLU A 109 28.72 3.56 -10.57
CA GLU A 109 29.05 3.69 -9.15
C GLU A 109 27.86 3.28 -8.27
N LEU A 110 26.64 3.62 -8.67
CA LEU A 110 25.42 3.20 -7.99
C LEU A 110 25.33 1.67 -7.93
N ARG A 111 25.62 0.98 -9.04
CA ARG A 111 25.60 -0.50 -9.11
C ARG A 111 26.67 -1.15 -8.23
N VAL A 112 27.85 -0.54 -8.11
CA VAL A 112 28.88 -1.06 -7.21
C VAL A 112 28.47 -0.90 -5.75
N LYS A 113 27.93 0.27 -5.37
CA LYS A 113 27.52 0.53 -3.99
C LYS A 113 26.31 -0.29 -3.56
N ILE A 114 25.32 -0.48 -4.44
CA ILE A 114 24.04 -1.12 -4.07
C ILE A 114 24.22 -2.59 -3.65
N ALA A 115 25.27 -3.27 -4.13
CA ALA A 115 25.63 -4.64 -3.73
C ALA A 115 25.85 -4.79 -2.21
N HIS A 116 26.13 -3.68 -1.51
CA HIS A 116 26.43 -3.65 -0.08
C HIS A 116 25.34 -2.99 0.78
N CYS A 117 24.20 -2.64 0.18
CA CYS A 117 23.15 -1.87 0.83
C CYS A 117 21.87 -2.70 1.03
N ASP A 118 21.18 -2.45 2.14
CA ASP A 118 19.90 -3.09 2.49
C ASP A 118 18.72 -2.21 2.07
N ALA A 119 18.94 -0.89 1.94
CA ALA A 119 17.98 0.07 1.43
C ALA A 119 18.62 1.14 0.53
N LEU A 120 17.82 1.70 -0.38
CA LEU A 120 18.18 2.83 -1.24
C LEU A 120 17.11 3.91 -1.15
N ILE A 121 17.52 5.16 -0.94
CA ILE A 121 16.66 6.33 -1.00
C ILE A 121 17.06 7.21 -2.18
N VAL A 122 16.10 7.48 -3.06
CA VAL A 122 16.25 8.33 -4.26
C VAL A 122 15.15 9.39 -4.31
N ARG A 123 15.32 10.39 -5.17
CA ARG A 123 14.28 11.37 -5.54
C ARG A 123 13.89 11.19 -6.99
N SER A 124 14.16 12.16 -7.86
CA SER A 124 13.74 12.16 -9.27
C SER A 124 14.90 11.98 -10.25
N ALA A 125 16.13 12.31 -9.86
CA ALA A 125 17.27 12.29 -10.77
C ALA A 125 17.81 10.87 -10.97
N THR A 126 17.98 10.11 -9.89
CA THR A 126 18.55 8.76 -9.96
C THR A 126 17.55 7.78 -10.59
N LYS A 127 17.98 7.09 -11.65
CA LYS A 127 17.18 6.03 -12.31
C LYS A 127 17.51 4.67 -11.67
N VAL A 128 16.51 4.07 -11.03
CA VAL A 128 16.59 2.74 -10.40
C VAL A 128 16.04 1.71 -11.40
N ASN A 129 16.87 1.36 -12.37
CA ASN A 129 16.53 0.41 -13.44
C ASN A 129 16.82 -1.05 -13.01
N ARG A 130 16.45 -2.01 -13.86
CA ARG A 130 16.71 -3.45 -13.67
C ARG A 130 18.15 -3.78 -13.23
N ALA A 131 19.16 -3.13 -13.83
CA ALA A 131 20.56 -3.39 -13.52
C ALA A 131 20.93 -3.04 -12.07
N VAL A 132 20.25 -2.09 -11.43
CA VAL A 132 20.43 -1.77 -10.00
C VAL A 132 19.97 -2.94 -9.12
N PHE A 133 18.81 -3.52 -9.44
CA PHE A 133 18.26 -4.66 -8.70
C PHE A 133 19.12 -5.92 -8.88
N GLU A 134 19.56 -6.19 -10.11
CA GLU A 134 20.48 -7.30 -10.41
C GLU A 134 21.81 -7.16 -9.66
N SER A 135 22.39 -5.95 -9.66
CA SER A 135 23.65 -5.67 -8.95
C SER A 135 23.54 -5.79 -7.43
N SER A 136 22.34 -5.68 -6.87
CA SER A 136 22.11 -5.83 -5.42
C SER A 136 22.27 -7.28 -4.93
N GLY A 137 22.23 -8.27 -5.84
CA GLY A 137 22.30 -9.69 -5.48
C GLY A 137 21.19 -10.15 -4.52
N GLY A 138 20.04 -9.46 -4.50
CA GLY A 138 18.94 -9.74 -3.58
C GLY A 138 19.12 -9.21 -2.16
N ARG A 139 20.20 -8.46 -1.90
CA ARG A 139 20.42 -7.80 -0.60
C ARG A 139 19.49 -6.62 -0.37
N LEU A 140 19.24 -5.83 -1.42
CA LEU A 140 18.38 -4.65 -1.36
C LEU A 140 16.94 -5.06 -1.02
N LYS A 141 16.45 -4.65 0.15
CA LYS A 141 15.11 -5.00 0.66
C LYS A 141 14.08 -3.93 0.37
N VAL A 142 14.49 -2.66 0.32
CA VAL A 142 13.59 -1.53 0.07
C VAL A 142 14.24 -0.42 -0.76
N VAL A 143 13.47 0.12 -1.70
CA VAL A 143 13.74 1.39 -2.39
C VAL A 143 12.71 2.41 -1.91
N GLY A 144 13.18 3.45 -1.23
CA GLY A 144 12.38 4.61 -0.85
C GLY A 144 12.49 5.72 -1.90
N ARG A 145 11.38 6.04 -2.56
CA ARG A 145 11.28 7.23 -3.40
C ARG A 145 10.77 8.40 -2.57
N ALA A 146 11.64 9.36 -2.29
CA ALA A 146 11.32 10.62 -1.63
C ALA A 146 10.47 11.55 -2.53
N GLY A 147 9.15 11.29 -2.53
CA GLY A 147 8.07 12.07 -3.13
C GLY A 147 7.01 11.16 -3.77
N VAL A 148 6.01 11.75 -4.43
CA VAL A 148 4.84 11.01 -4.95
C VAL A 148 5.13 10.10 -6.15
N GLY A 149 5.77 10.63 -7.20
CA GLY A 149 6.02 9.89 -8.45
C GLY A 149 7.04 8.77 -8.29
N ILE A 150 6.92 7.72 -9.09
CA ILE A 150 7.79 6.54 -9.08
C ILE A 150 8.31 6.20 -10.48
N ASP A 151 8.25 7.17 -11.39
CA ASP A 151 8.54 7.01 -12.82
C ASP A 151 10.03 6.66 -13.08
N ASN A 152 10.89 6.89 -12.09
CA ASN A 152 12.31 6.57 -12.12
C ASN A 152 12.68 5.23 -11.46
N VAL A 153 11.70 4.40 -11.07
CA VAL A 153 11.92 3.08 -10.45
C VAL A 153 11.25 1.98 -11.28
N ASP A 154 12.01 0.97 -11.69
CA ASP A 154 11.48 -0.20 -12.37
C ASP A 154 10.76 -1.12 -11.37
N LEU A 155 9.45 -0.93 -11.23
CA LEU A 155 8.61 -1.72 -10.32
C LEU A 155 8.60 -3.21 -10.65
N ALA A 156 8.71 -3.57 -11.93
CA ALA A 156 8.69 -4.97 -12.34
C ALA A 156 9.98 -5.66 -11.89
N ALA A 157 11.13 -5.03 -12.11
CA ALA A 157 12.41 -5.54 -11.62
C ALA A 157 12.49 -5.55 -10.09
N ALA A 158 11.95 -4.51 -9.42
CA ALA A 158 11.87 -4.48 -7.95
C ALA A 158 11.06 -5.68 -7.42
N THR A 159 9.89 -5.92 -8.04
CA THR A 159 9.00 -7.03 -7.67
C THR A 159 9.68 -8.37 -7.92
N GLU A 160 10.33 -8.57 -9.05
CA GLU A 160 11.07 -9.80 -9.36
C GLU A 160 12.16 -10.12 -8.32
N HIS A 161 12.90 -9.11 -7.88
CA HIS A 161 13.97 -9.26 -6.89
C HIS A 161 13.48 -9.23 -5.44
N GLY A 162 12.16 -9.19 -5.20
CA GLY A 162 11.58 -9.14 -3.86
C GLY A 162 11.91 -7.86 -3.09
N CYS A 163 12.21 -6.77 -3.80
CA CYS A 163 12.48 -5.46 -3.22
C CYS A 163 11.20 -4.64 -3.12
N LEU A 164 10.88 -4.18 -1.91
CA LEU A 164 9.73 -3.30 -1.67
C LEU A 164 10.01 -1.90 -2.21
N VAL A 165 9.05 -1.30 -2.90
CA VAL A 165 9.13 0.11 -3.30
C VAL A 165 8.13 0.89 -2.46
N VAL A 166 8.61 1.90 -1.74
CA VAL A 166 7.79 2.81 -0.92
C VAL A 166 7.97 4.24 -1.43
N ASN A 167 6.93 5.06 -1.31
CA ASN A 167 6.99 6.47 -1.69
C ASN A 167 6.54 7.40 -0.54
N ALA A 168 6.54 8.70 -0.79
CA ALA A 168 6.08 9.73 0.16
C ALA A 168 4.93 10.56 -0.47
N PRO A 169 3.68 10.04 -0.44
CA PRO A 169 2.58 10.61 -1.21
C PRO A 169 1.84 11.76 -0.50
N THR A 170 2.02 11.95 0.81
CA THR A 170 1.17 12.90 1.56
C THR A 170 1.75 14.30 1.57
N ALA A 171 3.03 14.44 1.90
CA ALA A 171 3.68 15.74 2.14
C ALA A 171 3.65 16.71 0.94
N ASN A 172 3.55 16.19 -0.29
CA ASN A 172 3.54 17.03 -1.50
C ASN A 172 2.17 17.61 -1.84
N THR A 173 1.09 17.12 -1.23
CA THR A 173 -0.28 17.41 -1.70
C THR A 173 -0.60 18.90 -1.65
N VAL A 174 -0.29 19.53 -0.52
CA VAL A 174 -0.58 20.94 -0.26
C VAL A 174 0.28 21.84 -1.14
N ALA A 175 1.60 21.61 -1.15
CA ALA A 175 2.54 22.37 -1.97
C ALA A 175 2.17 22.34 -3.47
N ALA A 176 1.81 21.16 -4.00
CA ALA A 176 1.45 21.02 -5.41
C ALA A 176 0.14 21.73 -5.74
N ALA A 177 -0.84 21.69 -4.81
CA ALA A 177 -2.10 22.40 -4.98
C ALA A 177 -1.88 23.92 -4.93
N GLU A 178 -1.04 24.41 -4.02
CA GLU A 178 -0.67 25.82 -3.91
C GLU A 178 0.07 26.30 -5.16
N HIS A 179 1.03 25.53 -5.66
CA HIS A 179 1.74 25.84 -6.91
C HIS A 179 0.79 25.87 -8.11
N GLY A 180 -0.16 24.92 -8.18
CA GLY A 180 -1.21 24.92 -9.21
C GLY A 180 -2.06 26.19 -9.18
N ILE A 181 -2.48 26.64 -8.00
CA ILE A 181 -3.24 27.89 -7.82
C ILE A 181 -2.37 29.13 -8.11
N ALA A 182 -1.10 29.11 -7.71
CA ALA A 182 -0.15 30.17 -8.01
C ALA A 182 0.04 30.34 -9.52
N LEU A 183 0.27 29.25 -10.26
CA LEU A 183 0.37 29.27 -11.71
C LEU A 183 -0.95 29.66 -12.39
N LEU A 184 -2.09 29.19 -11.89
CA LEU A 184 -3.42 29.58 -12.39
C LEU A 184 -3.63 31.10 -12.32
N THR A 185 -3.36 31.70 -11.16
CA THR A 185 -3.53 33.14 -10.93
C THR A 185 -2.48 33.97 -11.66
N ALA A 186 -1.22 33.52 -11.67
CA ALA A 186 -0.12 34.18 -12.38
C ALA A 186 -0.37 34.23 -13.89
N MET A 187 -0.79 33.10 -14.48
CA MET A 187 -1.16 33.00 -15.89
C MET A 187 -2.34 33.91 -16.22
N ALA A 188 -3.41 33.90 -15.42
CA ALA A 188 -4.59 34.72 -15.66
C ALA A 188 -4.28 36.23 -15.70
N ARG A 189 -3.19 36.66 -15.06
CA ARG A 189 -2.79 38.06 -14.93
C ARG A 189 -1.48 38.42 -15.63
N ASN A 190 -0.90 37.51 -16.42
CA ASN A 190 0.38 37.71 -17.14
C ASN A 190 1.55 38.09 -16.22
N VAL A 191 1.58 37.59 -14.99
CA VAL A 191 2.51 38.06 -13.95
C VAL A 191 3.97 37.89 -14.39
N ALA A 192 4.34 36.71 -14.87
CA ALA A 192 5.72 36.42 -15.28
C ALA A 192 6.19 37.31 -16.44
N GLN A 193 5.34 37.49 -17.45
CA GLN A 193 5.64 38.31 -18.62
C GLN A 193 5.72 39.80 -18.26
N ALA A 194 4.83 40.29 -17.39
CA ALA A 194 4.83 41.67 -16.94
C ALA A 194 6.05 41.99 -16.06
N ASP A 195 6.41 41.10 -15.12
CA ASP A 195 7.62 41.21 -14.30
C ASP A 195 8.88 41.28 -15.16
N ALA A 196 9.03 40.36 -16.12
CA ALA A 196 10.16 40.37 -17.05
C ALA A 196 10.23 41.66 -17.88
N SER A 197 9.08 42.20 -18.30
CA SER A 197 9.00 43.47 -19.04
C SER A 197 9.54 44.64 -18.22
N VAL A 198 9.08 44.78 -16.97
CA VAL A 198 9.51 45.86 -16.06
C VAL A 198 11.00 45.73 -15.72
N LYS A 199 11.49 44.51 -15.44
CA LYS A 199 12.93 44.25 -15.21
C LYS A 199 13.80 44.57 -16.43
N SER A 200 13.25 44.46 -17.64
CA SER A 200 13.91 44.88 -18.87
C SER A 200 13.81 46.39 -19.16
N GLY A 201 13.27 47.19 -18.22
CA GLY A 201 13.11 48.64 -18.35
C GLY A 201 11.89 49.08 -19.17
N LYS A 202 10.96 48.17 -19.48
CA LYS A 202 9.77 48.47 -20.31
C LYS A 202 8.54 48.63 -19.44
N TRP A 203 7.73 49.67 -19.71
CA TRP A 203 6.46 49.92 -19.02
C TRP A 203 5.27 49.69 -19.95
N GLN A 204 4.83 48.44 -20.09
CA GLN A 204 3.84 48.03 -21.11
C GLN A 204 2.45 47.75 -20.51
N ARG A 205 1.89 48.70 -19.74
CA ARG A 205 0.61 48.52 -19.02
C ARG A 205 -0.55 48.09 -19.92
N SER A 206 -0.66 48.63 -21.13
CA SER A 206 -1.75 48.33 -22.08
C SER A 206 -1.62 46.95 -22.74
N LYS A 207 -0.41 46.37 -22.79
CA LYS A 207 -0.17 45.06 -23.39
C LYS A 207 -0.70 43.92 -22.53
N TYR A 208 -0.54 44.02 -21.20
CA TYR A 208 -0.81 42.92 -20.27
C TYR A 208 -2.21 42.98 -19.66
N VAL A 209 -3.23 42.81 -20.49
CA VAL A 209 -4.63 42.70 -20.04
C VAL A 209 -4.93 41.25 -19.62
N GLY A 210 -5.23 41.07 -18.34
CA GLY A 210 -5.58 39.76 -17.77
C GLY A 210 -7.08 39.45 -17.78
N VAL A 211 -7.45 38.32 -17.19
CA VAL A 211 -8.85 37.90 -16.98
C VAL A 211 -9.16 37.71 -15.49
N SER A 212 -10.41 37.95 -15.10
CA SER A 212 -10.89 37.62 -13.75
C SER A 212 -11.29 36.14 -13.65
N LEU A 213 -11.01 35.53 -12.49
CA LEU A 213 -11.38 34.14 -12.19
C LEU A 213 -12.83 34.00 -11.71
N VAL A 214 -13.39 35.02 -11.07
CA VAL A 214 -14.73 34.97 -10.46
C VAL A 214 -15.78 34.65 -11.53
N GLY A 215 -16.63 33.67 -11.24
CA GLY A 215 -17.70 33.20 -12.13
C GLY A 215 -17.22 32.43 -13.36
N LYS A 216 -15.90 32.21 -13.52
CA LYS A 216 -15.35 31.35 -14.59
C LYS A 216 -15.41 29.89 -14.17
N ARG A 217 -15.47 29.01 -15.15
CA ARG A 217 -15.49 27.56 -14.93
C ARG A 217 -14.09 26.97 -14.98
N LEU A 218 -13.68 26.30 -13.91
CA LEU A 218 -12.47 25.48 -13.84
C LEU A 218 -12.86 24.01 -13.97
N ALA A 219 -12.30 23.31 -14.97
CA ALA A 219 -12.30 21.86 -15.01
C ALA A 219 -11.01 21.31 -14.41
N VAL A 220 -11.15 20.50 -13.36
CA VAL A 220 -10.07 19.77 -12.72
C VAL A 220 -10.04 18.35 -13.32
N LEU A 221 -9.01 18.02 -14.09
CA LEU A 221 -8.85 16.69 -14.68
C LEU A 221 -7.95 15.87 -13.75
N GLY A 222 -8.52 14.86 -13.10
CA GLY A 222 -7.94 14.12 -11.97
C GLY A 222 -8.39 14.70 -10.63
N PHE A 223 -9.21 13.95 -9.88
CA PHE A 223 -9.83 14.36 -8.63
C PHE A 223 -9.30 13.55 -7.43
N GLY A 224 -7.99 13.30 -7.45
CA GLY A 224 -7.26 12.73 -6.32
C GLY A 224 -6.90 13.76 -5.25
N LYS A 225 -5.87 13.46 -4.44
CA LYS A 225 -5.41 14.32 -3.32
C LYS A 225 -5.11 15.78 -3.74
N VAL A 226 -4.32 15.97 -4.81
CA VAL A 226 -3.96 17.33 -5.27
C VAL A 226 -5.15 18.02 -5.95
N GLY A 227 -5.84 17.31 -6.86
CA GLY A 227 -6.95 17.89 -7.62
C GLY A 227 -8.12 18.35 -6.74
N SER A 228 -8.44 17.59 -5.68
CA SER A 228 -9.46 18.00 -4.70
C SER A 228 -9.06 19.25 -3.91
N GLU A 229 -7.79 19.36 -3.51
CA GLU A 229 -7.26 20.55 -2.82
C GLU A 229 -7.19 21.79 -3.73
N VAL A 230 -6.91 21.61 -5.03
CA VAL A 230 -7.02 22.67 -6.05
C VAL A 230 -8.46 23.09 -6.23
N ALA A 231 -9.38 22.14 -6.36
CA ALA A 231 -10.81 22.41 -6.52
C ALA A 231 -11.35 23.23 -5.33
N ARG A 232 -11.00 22.83 -4.11
CA ARG A 232 -11.38 23.53 -2.87
C ARG A 232 -10.88 24.98 -2.86
N ARG A 233 -9.62 25.22 -3.20
CA ARG A 233 -9.03 26.58 -3.26
C ARG A 233 -9.64 27.42 -4.40
N ALA A 234 -9.85 26.83 -5.57
CA ALA A 234 -10.45 27.52 -6.71
C ALA A 234 -11.89 27.97 -6.43
N LYS A 235 -12.68 27.18 -5.68
CA LYS A 235 -13.99 27.64 -5.17
C LYS A 235 -13.87 28.84 -4.25
N GLY A 236 -12.86 28.85 -3.37
CA GLY A 236 -12.54 30.01 -2.52
C GLY A 236 -12.19 31.28 -3.32
N LEU A 237 -11.69 31.13 -4.55
CA LEU A 237 -11.46 32.23 -5.50
C LEU A 237 -12.71 32.64 -6.30
N GLY A 238 -13.88 32.06 -5.99
CA GLY A 238 -15.16 32.38 -6.64
C GLY A 238 -15.35 31.72 -8.02
N MET A 239 -14.61 30.64 -8.32
CA MET A 239 -14.79 29.88 -9.57
C MET A 239 -15.90 28.83 -9.44
N HIS A 240 -16.53 28.49 -10.56
CA HIS A 240 -17.36 27.29 -10.67
C HIS A 240 -16.47 26.10 -11.00
N VAL A 241 -16.42 25.09 -10.15
CA VAL A 241 -15.50 23.96 -10.32
C VAL A 241 -16.26 22.69 -10.68
N ILE A 242 -15.86 22.08 -11.79
CA ILE A 242 -16.24 20.73 -12.22
C ILE A 242 -14.98 19.86 -12.24
N ALA A 243 -15.14 18.55 -12.11
CA ALA A 243 -14.01 17.63 -12.16
C ALA A 243 -14.30 16.41 -13.02
N HIS A 244 -13.27 15.88 -13.66
CA HIS A 244 -13.31 14.60 -14.35
C HIS A 244 -12.32 13.64 -13.72
N ASP A 245 -12.83 12.56 -13.15
CA ASP A 245 -12.04 11.42 -12.69
C ASP A 245 -12.94 10.18 -12.64
N PRO A 246 -12.69 9.16 -13.48
CA PRO A 246 -13.52 7.95 -13.52
C PRO A 246 -13.35 7.06 -12.27
N TYR A 247 -12.37 7.33 -11.42
CA TYR A 247 -12.05 6.53 -10.23
C TYR A 247 -12.34 7.26 -8.92
N ALA A 248 -12.78 8.53 -8.97
CA ALA A 248 -13.02 9.31 -7.77
C ALA A 248 -14.30 8.87 -7.04
N PRO A 249 -14.26 8.69 -5.71
CA PRO A 249 -15.45 8.41 -4.93
C PRO A 249 -16.35 9.66 -4.90
N GLY A 250 -17.62 9.50 -5.26
CA GLY A 250 -18.59 10.61 -5.37
C GLY A 250 -18.83 11.37 -4.07
N ASP A 251 -18.57 10.76 -2.91
CA ASP A 251 -18.76 11.39 -1.61
C ASP A 251 -17.78 12.55 -1.36
N LEU A 252 -16.51 12.40 -1.74
CA LEU A 252 -15.51 13.47 -1.60
C LEU A 252 -15.89 14.68 -2.46
N ALA A 253 -16.32 14.44 -3.70
CA ALA A 253 -16.76 15.49 -4.60
C ALA A 253 -17.97 16.25 -4.04
N ARG A 254 -18.94 15.52 -3.46
CA ARG A 254 -20.13 16.11 -2.81
C ARG A 254 -19.76 16.99 -1.61
N VAL A 255 -18.84 16.55 -0.76
CA VAL A 255 -18.37 17.32 0.41
C VAL A 255 -17.72 18.64 -0.01
N ILE A 256 -16.88 18.62 -1.04
CA ILE A 256 -16.22 19.84 -1.56
C ILE A 256 -17.23 20.68 -2.37
N GLY A 257 -18.35 20.10 -2.79
CA GLY A 257 -19.36 20.70 -3.65
C GLY A 257 -18.84 20.90 -5.08
N VAL A 258 -18.22 19.86 -5.62
CA VAL A 258 -17.71 19.76 -7.00
C VAL A 258 -18.55 18.73 -7.73
N GLU A 259 -18.93 19.04 -8.96
CA GLU A 259 -19.65 18.13 -9.84
C GLU A 259 -18.67 17.24 -10.61
N LEU A 260 -18.84 15.91 -10.53
CA LEU A 260 -18.09 14.97 -11.36
C LEU A 260 -18.78 14.83 -12.72
N VAL A 261 -18.04 15.08 -13.79
CA VAL A 261 -18.54 15.06 -15.17
C VAL A 261 -17.68 14.19 -16.08
N GLY A 262 -18.21 13.84 -17.25
CA GLY A 262 -17.44 13.16 -18.29
C GLY A 262 -16.36 14.07 -18.91
N LEU A 263 -15.27 13.48 -19.44
CA LEU A 263 -14.15 14.23 -20.02
C LEU A 263 -14.60 15.23 -21.09
N LYS A 264 -15.51 14.80 -21.97
CA LYS A 264 -16.06 15.65 -23.03
C LYS A 264 -16.70 16.92 -22.46
N GLU A 265 -17.52 16.79 -21.43
CA GLU A 265 -18.18 17.93 -20.78
C GLU A 265 -17.16 18.84 -20.08
N ALA A 266 -16.19 18.24 -19.37
CA ALA A 266 -15.12 18.97 -18.72
C ALA A 266 -14.36 19.89 -19.70
N ILE A 267 -13.92 19.38 -20.84
CA ILE A 267 -13.09 20.15 -21.79
C ILE A 267 -13.89 21.14 -22.65
N THR A 268 -15.16 20.81 -22.96
CA THR A 268 -16.02 21.66 -23.82
C THR A 268 -16.61 22.85 -23.07
N THR A 269 -16.70 22.77 -21.74
CA THR A 269 -17.36 23.81 -20.94
C THR A 269 -16.42 24.65 -20.08
N ALA A 270 -15.16 24.25 -19.95
CA ALA A 270 -14.15 24.92 -19.13
C ALA A 270 -13.63 26.22 -19.75
N ASP A 271 -13.47 27.25 -18.91
CA ASP A 271 -12.69 28.44 -19.24
C ASP A 271 -11.22 28.26 -18.82
N PHE A 272 -11.02 27.47 -17.76
CA PHE A 272 -9.72 27.03 -17.25
C PHE A 272 -9.70 25.51 -17.08
N ILE A 273 -8.57 24.88 -17.40
CA ILE A 273 -8.34 23.46 -17.18
C ILE A 273 -7.10 23.29 -16.31
N SER A 274 -7.19 22.50 -15.24
CA SER A 274 -6.04 22.13 -14.41
C SER A 274 -5.88 20.62 -14.34
N LEU A 275 -4.67 20.13 -14.62
CA LEU A 275 -4.38 18.71 -14.73
C LEU A 275 -3.71 18.20 -13.44
N HIS A 276 -4.23 17.08 -12.93
CA HIS A 276 -3.83 16.40 -11.69
C HIS A 276 -3.89 14.87 -11.79
N MET A 277 -3.77 14.32 -13.00
CA MET A 277 -3.75 12.88 -13.26
C MET A 277 -2.33 12.32 -13.32
N PRO A 278 -2.12 11.05 -12.96
CA PRO A 278 -0.87 10.36 -13.25
C PRO A 278 -0.68 10.18 -14.77
N LEU A 279 0.56 9.95 -15.20
CA LEU A 279 0.86 9.53 -16.57
C LEU A 279 0.70 8.01 -16.68
N THR A 280 -0.23 7.58 -17.52
CA THR A 280 -0.57 6.17 -17.78
C THR A 280 -0.85 6.01 -19.28
N PRO A 281 -0.93 4.78 -19.82
CA PRO A 281 -1.38 4.60 -21.20
C PRO A 281 -2.73 5.27 -21.52
N ALA A 282 -3.64 5.34 -20.53
CA ALA A 282 -4.95 5.96 -20.69
C ALA A 282 -4.92 7.51 -20.64
N THR A 283 -3.93 8.10 -19.98
CA THR A 283 -3.81 9.56 -19.81
C THR A 283 -2.70 10.17 -20.66
N SER A 284 -1.87 9.34 -21.29
CA SER A 284 -0.83 9.77 -22.23
C SER A 284 -1.47 10.50 -23.41
N LYS A 285 -1.02 11.73 -23.65
CA LYS A 285 -1.52 12.64 -24.69
C LYS A 285 -3.05 12.77 -24.67
N MET A 286 -3.66 12.74 -23.48
CA MET A 286 -5.10 12.90 -23.32
C MET A 286 -5.58 14.24 -23.86
N LEU A 287 -4.80 15.30 -23.66
CA LEU A 287 -5.00 16.58 -24.34
C LEU A 287 -4.21 16.61 -25.66
N ASN A 288 -4.80 16.01 -26.69
CA ASN A 288 -4.28 15.98 -28.06
C ASN A 288 -5.04 16.97 -28.98
N ALA A 289 -4.71 16.97 -30.28
CA ALA A 289 -5.32 17.85 -31.27
C ALA A 289 -6.86 17.74 -31.34
N GLU A 290 -7.42 16.53 -31.17
CA GLU A 290 -8.87 16.32 -31.15
C GLU A 290 -9.50 16.86 -29.87
N ALA A 291 -8.84 16.71 -28.73
CA ALA A 291 -9.32 17.31 -27.48
C ALA A 291 -9.32 18.84 -27.58
N PHE A 292 -8.24 19.44 -28.10
CA PHE A 292 -8.14 20.89 -28.29
C PHE A 292 -9.21 21.44 -29.23
N SER A 293 -9.56 20.74 -30.32
CA SER A 293 -10.58 21.24 -31.27
C SER A 293 -11.98 21.34 -30.66
N LYS A 294 -12.24 20.64 -29.55
CA LYS A 294 -13.52 20.64 -28.83
C LYS A 294 -13.56 21.69 -27.70
N MET A 295 -12.43 22.29 -27.34
CA MET A 295 -12.37 23.24 -26.24
C MET A 295 -12.98 24.58 -26.62
N LYS A 296 -13.40 25.34 -25.60
CA LYS A 296 -13.73 26.75 -25.79
C LYS A 296 -12.52 27.51 -26.34
N LYS A 297 -12.76 28.36 -27.35
CA LYS A 297 -11.75 29.31 -27.82
C LYS A 297 -11.37 30.26 -26.69
N GLY A 298 -10.09 30.40 -26.41
CA GLY A 298 -9.54 31.20 -25.33
C GLY A 298 -9.39 30.47 -23.98
N VAL A 299 -9.53 29.13 -23.96
CA VAL A 299 -9.28 28.32 -22.76
C VAL A 299 -7.85 28.51 -22.24
N ARG A 300 -7.66 28.41 -20.92
CA ARG A 300 -6.34 28.47 -20.26
C ARG A 300 -6.03 27.18 -19.53
N ILE A 301 -4.79 26.72 -19.61
CA ILE A 301 -4.43 25.37 -19.15
C ILE A 301 -3.27 25.42 -18.16
N VAL A 302 -3.39 24.70 -17.05
CA VAL A 302 -2.32 24.54 -16.05
C VAL A 302 -1.98 23.06 -15.91
N ASN A 303 -0.69 22.72 -16.04
CA ASN A 303 -0.20 21.37 -15.76
C ASN A 303 0.91 21.41 -14.71
N VAL A 304 0.57 20.94 -13.51
CA VAL A 304 1.50 20.72 -12.39
C VAL A 304 1.57 19.23 -11.99
N ALA A 305 1.12 18.34 -12.87
CA ALA A 305 0.99 16.93 -12.59
C ALA A 305 2.12 16.12 -13.19
N ARG A 306 2.04 15.81 -14.48
CA ARG A 306 3.03 15.03 -15.22
C ARG A 306 3.18 15.54 -16.65
N GLY A 307 4.41 15.51 -17.15
CA GLY A 307 4.69 15.63 -18.57
C GLY A 307 4.03 14.51 -19.38
N GLY A 308 3.84 14.73 -20.68
CA GLY A 308 3.24 13.73 -21.57
C GLY A 308 1.72 13.53 -21.47
N VAL A 309 1.04 14.08 -20.45
CA VAL A 309 -0.44 14.08 -20.40
C VAL A 309 -1.04 15.02 -21.45
N ILE A 310 -0.28 16.05 -21.81
CA ILE A 310 -0.55 16.96 -22.91
C ILE A 310 0.35 16.58 -24.08
N ASP A 311 -0.20 16.52 -25.29
CA ASP A 311 0.62 16.51 -26.51
C ASP A 311 1.19 17.92 -26.73
N GLU A 312 2.49 18.10 -26.45
CA GLU A 312 3.17 19.39 -26.47
C GLU A 312 3.13 20.08 -27.85
N ASP A 313 3.23 19.31 -28.93
CA ASP A 313 3.13 19.83 -30.31
C ASP A 313 1.70 20.27 -30.65
N ALA A 314 0.70 19.54 -30.15
CA ALA A 314 -0.69 19.92 -30.30
C ALA A 314 -1.01 21.18 -29.48
N LEU A 315 -0.47 21.31 -28.26
CA LEU A 315 -0.61 22.51 -27.44
C LEU A 315 0.01 23.73 -28.13
N TRP A 316 1.22 23.59 -28.69
CA TRP A 316 1.88 24.67 -29.44
C TRP A 316 1.02 25.14 -30.62
N ARG A 317 0.46 24.21 -31.40
CA ARG A 317 -0.49 24.54 -32.49
C ARG A 317 -1.75 25.22 -31.97
N ALA A 318 -2.32 24.75 -30.85
CA ALA A 318 -3.53 25.32 -30.27
C ALA A 318 -3.32 26.75 -29.72
N LEU A 319 -2.13 27.05 -29.18
CA LEU A 319 -1.72 28.39 -28.74
C LEU A 319 -1.59 29.38 -29.91
N ASN A 320 -0.98 28.92 -31.00
CA ASN A 320 -0.83 29.71 -32.24
C ASN A 320 -2.18 29.91 -32.95
N GLY A 321 -3.03 28.89 -32.97
CA GLY A 321 -4.39 28.96 -33.50
C GLY A 321 -5.38 29.75 -32.62
N GLY A 322 -4.97 30.16 -31.41
CA GLY A 322 -5.79 30.93 -30.47
C GLY A 322 -6.94 30.15 -29.83
N ILE A 323 -6.95 28.82 -29.95
CA ILE A 323 -7.85 27.95 -29.18
C ILE A 323 -7.47 28.03 -27.71
N VAL A 324 -6.18 27.84 -27.41
CA VAL A 324 -5.63 28.05 -26.07
C VAL A 324 -5.12 29.48 -25.98
N ALA A 325 -5.64 30.26 -25.03
CA ALA A 325 -5.17 31.62 -24.80
C ALA A 325 -3.78 31.62 -24.16
N GLN A 326 -3.58 30.81 -23.12
CA GLN A 326 -2.34 30.71 -22.35
C GLN A 326 -2.21 29.34 -21.71
N ALA A 327 -0.97 28.94 -21.42
CA ALA A 327 -0.67 27.75 -20.64
C ALA A 327 0.33 28.04 -19.52
N ALA A 328 0.24 27.33 -18.41
CA ALA A 328 1.26 27.29 -17.38
C ALA A 328 1.71 25.84 -17.15
N LEU A 329 2.99 25.57 -17.35
CA LEU A 329 3.57 24.23 -17.36
C LEU A 329 4.70 24.14 -16.34
N ASP A 330 4.54 23.28 -15.33
CA ASP A 330 5.59 22.96 -14.37
C ASP A 330 6.37 21.70 -14.77
N VAL A 331 5.83 20.91 -15.69
CA VAL A 331 6.32 19.58 -16.05
C VAL A 331 6.33 19.40 -17.56
N PHE A 332 7.30 18.62 -18.05
CA PHE A 332 7.55 18.38 -19.47
C PHE A 332 7.73 16.90 -19.76
N THR A 333 7.51 16.48 -21.01
CA THR A 333 7.71 15.09 -21.44
C THR A 333 9.17 14.66 -21.26
N GLU A 334 10.09 15.58 -21.54
CA GLU A 334 11.52 15.44 -21.28
C GLU A 334 11.95 16.50 -20.26
N GLU A 335 12.59 16.06 -19.18
CA GLU A 335 13.07 16.94 -18.11
C GLU A 335 14.55 16.67 -17.82
N PRO A 336 15.44 17.69 -17.92
CA PRO A 336 15.17 19.07 -18.35
C PRO A 336 14.73 19.19 -19.82
N PRO A 337 13.85 20.14 -20.18
CA PRO A 337 13.46 20.34 -21.57
C PRO A 337 14.65 20.79 -22.43
N SER A 338 14.64 20.37 -23.69
CA SER A 338 15.62 20.85 -24.69
C SER A 338 15.68 22.38 -24.74
N LYS A 339 16.88 22.91 -25.01
CA LYS A 339 17.11 24.36 -25.19
C LYS A 339 16.26 24.96 -26.30
N ASP A 340 15.85 24.16 -27.28
CA ASP A 340 15.04 24.60 -28.43
C ASP A 340 13.55 24.28 -28.24
N ASN A 341 13.11 23.91 -27.01
CA ASN A 341 11.72 23.57 -26.76
C ASN A 341 10.81 24.78 -27.05
N LYS A 342 9.90 24.61 -28.02
CA LYS A 342 9.04 25.68 -28.53
C LYS A 342 8.07 26.23 -27.50
N LEU A 343 7.64 25.41 -26.52
CA LEU A 343 6.73 25.86 -25.46
C LEU A 343 7.47 26.72 -24.43
N VAL A 344 8.72 26.37 -24.10
CA VAL A 344 9.56 27.16 -23.17
C VAL A 344 9.76 28.59 -23.67
N HIS A 345 9.89 28.78 -24.99
CA HIS A 345 10.10 30.10 -25.59
C HIS A 345 8.81 30.82 -25.99
N HIS A 346 7.64 30.22 -25.80
CA HIS A 346 6.38 30.79 -26.28
C HIS A 346 5.85 31.86 -25.32
N GLU A 347 5.62 33.09 -25.81
CA GLU A 347 5.23 34.25 -24.97
C GLU A 347 3.97 34.02 -24.11
N LYS A 348 3.01 33.22 -24.61
CA LYS A 348 1.76 32.87 -23.92
C LYS A 348 1.90 31.68 -22.94
N VAL A 349 3.11 31.19 -22.72
CA VAL A 349 3.38 30.05 -21.82
C VAL A 349 4.21 30.53 -20.64
N THR A 350 3.77 30.20 -19.44
CA THR A 350 4.56 30.35 -18.22
C THR A 350 5.14 28.99 -17.86
N VAL A 351 6.44 28.92 -17.62
CA VAL A 351 7.12 27.65 -17.30
C VAL A 351 7.83 27.73 -15.96
N THR A 352 7.82 26.63 -15.23
CA THR A 352 8.58 26.46 -13.98
C THR A 352 9.29 25.10 -13.97
N PRO A 353 10.47 24.97 -13.34
CA PRO A 353 11.27 23.76 -13.40
C PRO A 353 10.82 22.72 -12.36
N HIS A 354 9.62 22.17 -12.51
CA HIS A 354 9.07 21.11 -11.66
C HIS A 354 9.09 21.46 -10.16
N LEU A 355 8.52 22.62 -9.83
CA LEU A 355 8.50 23.20 -8.49
C LEU A 355 7.30 22.80 -7.64
N GLY A 356 6.37 21.98 -8.15
CA GLY A 356 5.15 21.63 -7.42
C GLY A 356 5.34 21.12 -5.98
N ALA A 357 6.47 20.48 -5.67
CA ALA A 357 6.79 20.01 -4.30
C ALA A 357 7.97 20.76 -3.65
N SER A 358 8.39 21.88 -4.22
CA SER A 358 9.61 22.60 -3.83
C SER A 358 9.32 23.67 -2.76
N THR A 359 8.75 23.26 -1.64
CA THR A 359 8.57 24.08 -0.42
C THR A 359 9.34 23.48 0.75
N MET A 360 9.71 24.29 1.75
CA MET A 360 10.45 23.79 2.92
C MET A 360 9.65 22.70 3.65
N GLU A 361 8.35 22.94 3.83
CA GLU A 361 7.41 22.05 4.52
C GLU A 361 7.26 20.71 3.79
N ALA A 362 7.14 20.73 2.46
CA ALA A 362 7.03 19.50 1.67
C ALA A 362 8.35 18.72 1.68
N GLN A 363 9.50 19.40 1.59
CA GLN A 363 10.81 18.74 1.63
C GLN A 363 11.07 18.06 2.98
N GLU A 364 10.73 18.72 4.09
CA GLU A 364 10.86 18.15 5.43
C GLU A 364 9.88 16.99 5.65
N GLY A 365 8.59 17.18 5.30
CA GLY A 365 7.57 16.15 5.40
C GLY A 365 7.90 14.90 4.58
N VAL A 366 8.35 15.08 3.33
CA VAL A 366 8.79 13.96 2.48
C VAL A 366 9.99 13.23 3.09
N ALA A 367 10.94 13.97 3.66
CA ALA A 367 12.13 13.37 4.26
C ALA A 367 11.79 12.48 5.45
N ILE A 368 10.86 12.91 6.30
CA ILE A 368 10.38 12.12 7.45
C ILE A 368 9.55 10.93 6.96
N GLU A 369 8.55 11.18 6.11
CA GLU A 369 7.63 10.15 5.59
C GLU A 369 8.39 9.00 4.91
N ILE A 370 9.39 9.33 4.08
CA ILE A 370 10.18 8.29 3.40
C ILE A 370 11.12 7.55 4.35
N ALA A 371 11.68 8.25 5.34
CA ALA A 371 12.56 7.64 6.33
C ALA A 371 11.79 6.63 7.20
N GLU A 372 10.59 7.00 7.67
CA GLU A 372 9.69 6.11 8.40
C GLU A 372 9.30 4.89 7.57
N ALA A 373 8.89 5.10 6.31
CA ALA A 373 8.51 4.01 5.42
C ALA A 373 9.67 3.03 5.17
N VAL A 374 10.89 3.53 4.95
CA VAL A 374 12.08 2.69 4.75
C VAL A 374 12.46 1.95 6.04
N VAL A 375 12.40 2.60 7.20
CA VAL A 375 12.69 1.97 8.49
C VAL A 375 11.66 0.88 8.81
N GLY A 376 10.37 1.14 8.61
CA GLY A 376 9.31 0.15 8.77
C GLY A 376 9.51 -1.06 7.85
N ALA A 377 9.80 -0.80 6.57
CA ALA A 377 10.09 -1.86 5.60
C ALA A 377 11.30 -2.72 6.00
N LEU A 378 12.38 -2.11 6.51
CA LEU A 378 13.56 -2.82 7.00
C LEU A 378 13.27 -3.67 8.25
N LYS A 379 12.27 -3.30 9.06
CA LYS A 379 11.77 -4.09 10.19
C LYS A 379 10.78 -5.19 9.77
N GLY A 380 10.41 -5.26 8.50
CA GLY A 380 9.40 -6.20 7.98
C GLY A 380 7.96 -5.74 8.24
N GLU A 381 7.74 -4.48 8.58
CA GLU A 381 6.41 -3.90 8.72
C GLU A 381 5.80 -3.64 7.32
N LEU A 382 4.48 -3.78 7.20
CA LEU A 382 3.79 -3.39 5.96
C LEU A 382 3.72 -1.87 5.89
N ALA A 383 4.50 -1.28 5.00
CA ALA A 383 4.45 0.16 4.78
C ALA A 383 3.15 0.55 4.06
N ALA A 384 2.36 1.45 4.66
CA ALA A 384 1.15 2.00 4.04
C ALA A 384 1.44 2.75 2.72
N THR A 385 2.69 3.10 2.46
CA THR A 385 3.14 3.77 1.23
C THR A 385 3.79 2.81 0.23
N ALA A 386 3.66 1.49 0.44
CA ALA A 386 4.12 0.49 -0.52
C ALA A 386 3.39 0.63 -1.86
N VAL A 387 4.16 0.58 -2.95
CA VAL A 387 3.66 0.82 -4.31
C VAL A 387 3.54 -0.48 -5.11
N ASN A 388 4.36 -1.48 -4.78
CA ASN A 388 4.35 -2.80 -5.41
C ASN A 388 3.90 -3.92 -4.45
N ALA A 389 3.25 -3.57 -3.35
CA ALA A 389 2.62 -4.51 -2.41
C ALA A 389 1.21 -4.04 -2.03
N PRO A 390 0.32 -4.95 -1.59
CA PRO A 390 -1.02 -4.57 -1.11
C PRO A 390 -0.95 -3.56 0.04
N MET A 391 -1.66 -2.44 -0.11
CA MET A 391 -1.79 -1.44 0.95
C MET A 391 -2.86 -1.89 1.95
N VAL A 392 -2.45 -2.15 3.19
CA VAL A 392 -3.36 -2.51 4.29
C VAL A 392 -3.23 -1.45 5.38
N PRO A 393 -4.33 -0.74 5.74
CA PRO A 393 -4.31 0.19 6.86
C PRO A 393 -3.82 -0.49 8.15
N ALA A 394 -3.14 0.26 9.03
CA ALA A 394 -2.53 -0.31 10.23
C ALA A 394 -3.57 -0.98 11.15
N GLU A 395 -4.77 -0.41 11.24
CA GLU A 395 -5.89 -0.96 12.02
C GLU A 395 -6.31 -2.33 11.48
N VAL A 396 -6.47 -2.43 10.15
CA VAL A 396 -6.85 -3.66 9.46
C VAL A 396 -5.72 -4.70 9.56
N LEU A 397 -4.46 -4.28 9.51
CA LEU A 397 -3.33 -5.20 9.66
C LEU A 397 -3.28 -5.83 11.05
N ASN A 398 -3.51 -5.05 12.10
CA ASN A 398 -3.55 -5.56 13.47
C ASN A 398 -4.68 -6.59 13.67
N GLU A 399 -5.83 -6.34 13.03
CA GLU A 399 -6.97 -7.26 12.99
C GLU A 399 -6.63 -8.54 12.21
N LEU A 400 -5.99 -8.41 11.03
CA LEU A 400 -5.68 -9.52 10.13
C LEU A 400 -4.43 -10.34 10.51
N LYS A 401 -3.58 -9.84 11.41
CA LYS A 401 -2.28 -10.47 11.75
C LYS A 401 -2.38 -11.98 12.05
N PRO A 402 -3.32 -12.47 12.90
CA PRO A 402 -3.47 -13.91 13.14
C PRO A 402 -3.83 -14.71 11.87
N TYR A 403 -4.62 -14.11 10.97
CA TYR A 403 -5.05 -14.74 9.72
C TYR A 403 -3.94 -14.75 8.67
N VAL A 404 -3.05 -13.76 8.69
CA VAL A 404 -1.83 -13.73 7.88
C VAL A 404 -0.90 -14.88 8.26
N GLU A 405 -0.70 -15.12 9.56
CA GLU A 405 0.09 -16.25 10.03
C GLU A 405 -0.58 -17.59 9.68
N LEU A 406 -1.90 -17.69 9.83
CA LEU A 406 -2.67 -18.85 9.41
C LEU A 406 -2.51 -19.14 7.91
N ALA A 407 -2.65 -18.11 7.07
CA ALA A 407 -2.50 -18.17 5.63
C ALA A 407 -1.13 -18.75 5.21
N GLU A 408 -0.04 -18.21 5.76
CA GLU A 408 1.32 -18.71 5.49
C GLU A 408 1.48 -20.17 5.90
N LYS A 409 1.09 -20.52 7.13
CA LYS A 409 1.24 -21.87 7.69
C LYS A 409 0.38 -22.90 6.95
N LEU A 410 -0.83 -22.56 6.53
CA LEU A 410 -1.68 -23.44 5.73
C LEU A 410 -1.07 -23.70 4.35
N GLY A 411 -0.52 -22.67 3.69
CA GLY A 411 0.21 -22.84 2.43
C GLY A 411 1.41 -23.77 2.59
N ARG A 412 2.21 -23.57 3.65
CA ARG A 412 3.38 -24.40 3.96
C ARG A 412 3.03 -25.83 4.30
N LEU A 413 1.96 -26.03 5.06
CA LEU A 413 1.45 -27.35 5.41
C LEU A 413 0.96 -28.08 4.15
N ALA A 414 0.15 -27.42 3.32
CA ALA A 414 -0.43 -28.02 2.12
C ALA A 414 0.65 -28.50 1.13
N VAL A 415 1.69 -27.71 0.87
CA VAL A 415 2.76 -28.09 -0.07
C VAL A 415 3.63 -29.24 0.46
N GLN A 416 3.88 -29.31 1.77
CA GLN A 416 4.68 -30.40 2.35
C GLN A 416 3.98 -31.77 2.24
N LEU A 417 2.65 -31.78 2.20
CA LEU A 417 1.84 -32.98 1.97
C LEU A 417 1.90 -33.47 0.51
N VAL A 418 2.38 -32.66 -0.44
CA VAL A 418 2.52 -33.05 -1.85
C VAL A 418 3.67 -34.05 -2.01
N SER A 419 3.43 -35.10 -2.78
CA SER A 419 4.43 -36.04 -3.30
C SER A 419 4.45 -36.04 -4.83
N GLY A 420 5.46 -36.73 -5.40
CA GLY A 420 5.60 -36.89 -6.84
C GLY A 420 6.33 -35.74 -7.54
N GLY A 421 6.93 -36.02 -8.69
CA GLY A 421 7.78 -35.09 -9.45
C GLY A 421 7.03 -34.11 -10.39
N ARG A 422 5.69 -34.16 -10.45
CA ARG A 422 4.88 -33.38 -11.40
C ARG A 422 4.71 -31.91 -11.04
N GLY A 423 5.08 -31.53 -9.81
CA GLY A 423 4.98 -30.15 -9.29
C GLY A 423 3.54 -29.68 -9.06
N VAL A 424 3.41 -28.59 -8.30
CA VAL A 424 2.11 -27.96 -8.01
C VAL A 424 1.72 -27.02 -9.15
N LYS A 425 0.58 -27.27 -9.81
CA LYS A 425 0.11 -26.43 -10.93
C LYS A 425 -1.13 -25.59 -10.62
N THR A 426 -2.02 -26.08 -9.76
CA THR A 426 -3.29 -25.40 -9.47
C THR A 426 -3.60 -25.45 -7.99
N VAL A 427 -3.85 -24.28 -7.42
CA VAL A 427 -4.24 -24.08 -6.02
C VAL A 427 -5.55 -23.31 -6.01
N LYS A 428 -6.52 -23.81 -5.25
CA LYS A 428 -7.76 -23.10 -4.97
C LYS A 428 -7.78 -22.68 -3.50
N VAL A 429 -8.05 -21.41 -3.25
CA VAL A 429 -8.20 -20.86 -1.90
C VAL A 429 -9.65 -20.44 -1.70
N SER A 430 -10.26 -20.88 -0.62
CA SER A 430 -11.60 -20.45 -0.22
C SER A 430 -11.51 -19.71 1.10
N TYR A 431 -12.01 -18.47 1.13
CA TYR A 431 -12.16 -17.65 2.33
C TYR A 431 -13.61 -17.68 2.76
N THR A 432 -13.88 -18.07 4.00
CA THR A 432 -15.22 -18.01 4.57
C THR A 432 -15.28 -16.78 5.48
N SER A 433 -16.05 -15.76 5.11
CA SER A 433 -16.00 -14.43 5.72
C SER A 433 -17.40 -13.91 6.02
N SER A 434 -17.61 -13.33 7.21
CA SER A 434 -18.82 -12.53 7.50
C SER A 434 -18.69 -11.09 6.97
N ARG A 435 -17.49 -10.69 6.54
CA ARG A 435 -17.15 -9.36 6.06
C ARG A 435 -17.23 -9.28 4.53
N ALA A 436 -18.01 -8.34 4.03
CA ALA A 436 -18.22 -8.14 2.59
C ALA A 436 -17.06 -7.42 1.88
N ASP A 437 -16.31 -6.59 2.61
CA ASP A 437 -15.23 -5.72 2.09
C ASP A 437 -13.81 -6.27 2.33
N LEU A 438 -13.66 -7.56 2.64
CA LEU A 438 -12.36 -8.15 2.95
C LEU A 438 -11.43 -8.15 1.73
N ASP A 439 -10.31 -7.42 1.82
CA ASP A 439 -9.23 -7.47 0.84
C ASP A 439 -8.35 -8.70 1.04
N THR A 440 -8.51 -9.72 0.17
CA THR A 440 -7.80 -11.00 0.29
C THR A 440 -6.37 -10.96 -0.23
N ARG A 441 -5.91 -9.86 -0.85
CA ARG A 441 -4.60 -9.80 -1.53
C ARG A 441 -3.43 -10.13 -0.60
N LEU A 442 -3.48 -9.65 0.65
CA LEU A 442 -2.47 -9.96 1.66
C LEU A 442 -2.48 -11.46 2.01
N LEU A 443 -3.65 -12.02 2.33
CA LEU A 443 -3.80 -13.44 2.68
C LEU A 443 -3.32 -14.35 1.53
N ARG A 444 -3.72 -14.02 0.31
CA ARG A 444 -3.30 -14.72 -0.91
C ARG A 444 -1.79 -14.77 -1.05
N ALA A 445 -1.12 -13.63 -0.94
CA ALA A 445 0.32 -13.56 -1.08
C ALA A 445 1.05 -14.37 -0.01
N MET A 446 0.50 -14.44 1.20
CA MET A 446 1.07 -15.22 2.31
C MET A 446 0.85 -16.73 2.13
N ILE A 447 -0.32 -17.15 1.63
CA ILE A 447 -0.54 -18.55 1.20
C ILE A 447 0.45 -18.92 0.10
N THR A 448 0.60 -18.06 -0.91
CA THR A 448 1.54 -18.26 -2.01
C THR A 448 2.98 -18.37 -1.51
N LYS A 449 3.39 -17.50 -0.58
CA LYS A 449 4.69 -17.57 0.08
C LYS A 449 4.88 -18.92 0.76
N GLY A 450 3.92 -19.35 1.59
CA GLY A 450 3.97 -20.64 2.28
C GLY A 450 4.09 -21.83 1.33
N ILE A 451 3.45 -21.78 0.17
CA ILE A 451 3.52 -22.84 -0.85
C ILE A 451 4.88 -22.85 -1.56
N ILE A 452 5.42 -21.69 -1.92
CA ILE A 452 6.58 -21.60 -2.82
C ILE A 452 7.91 -21.65 -2.06
N GLU A 453 8.00 -21.01 -0.90
CA GLU A 453 9.25 -20.89 -0.15
C GLU A 453 9.90 -22.26 0.19
N PRO A 454 9.16 -23.31 0.60
CA PRO A 454 9.76 -24.63 0.85
C PRO A 454 10.32 -25.34 -0.38
N ILE A 455 9.94 -24.91 -1.59
CA ILE A 455 10.28 -25.56 -2.87
C ILE A 455 11.14 -24.65 -3.77
N CYS A 456 11.65 -23.56 -3.22
CA CYS A 456 12.38 -22.53 -3.96
C CYS A 456 13.61 -22.06 -3.17
N ASN A 457 14.70 -21.78 -3.88
CA ASN A 457 15.92 -21.21 -3.30
C ASN A 457 15.91 -19.67 -3.32
N ILE A 458 14.86 -19.07 -3.86
CA ILE A 458 14.67 -17.62 -3.89
C ILE A 458 13.88 -17.23 -2.65
N TYR A 459 14.27 -16.14 -2.00
CA TYR A 459 13.52 -15.56 -0.89
C TYR A 459 12.16 -15.05 -1.39
N VAL A 460 11.07 -15.63 -0.90
CA VAL A 460 9.70 -15.24 -1.26
C VAL A 460 9.11 -14.37 -0.17
N ASN A 461 8.51 -13.25 -0.57
CA ASN A 461 7.84 -12.30 0.33
C ASN A 461 6.52 -11.79 -0.29
N LEU A 462 5.84 -10.89 0.41
CA LEU A 462 4.58 -10.30 -0.04
C LEU A 462 4.67 -9.65 -1.44
N VAL A 463 5.85 -9.15 -1.81
CA VAL A 463 6.06 -8.44 -3.07
C VAL A 463 6.17 -9.42 -4.23
N ASN A 464 7.05 -10.43 -4.12
CA ASN A 464 7.37 -11.31 -5.24
C ASN A 464 6.57 -12.61 -5.29
N ALA A 465 5.78 -12.94 -4.26
CA ALA A 465 5.04 -14.20 -4.18
C ALA A 465 4.22 -14.52 -5.44
N ASP A 466 3.39 -13.57 -5.90
CA ASP A 466 2.55 -13.74 -7.08
C ASP A 466 3.36 -13.82 -8.38
N TYR A 467 4.46 -13.08 -8.47
CA TYR A 467 5.36 -13.14 -9.61
C TYR A 467 6.04 -14.51 -9.70
N THR A 468 6.61 -14.99 -8.59
CA THR A 468 7.28 -16.30 -8.51
C THR A 468 6.29 -17.44 -8.78
N ALA A 469 5.03 -17.33 -8.33
CA ALA A 469 3.97 -18.27 -8.64
C ALA A 469 3.76 -18.39 -10.17
N LYS A 470 3.56 -17.25 -10.83
CA LYS A 470 3.33 -17.20 -12.28
C LYS A 470 4.51 -17.75 -13.09
N GLN A 471 5.75 -17.40 -12.72
CA GLN A 471 6.96 -17.91 -13.37
C GLN A 471 7.09 -19.43 -13.30
N ARG A 472 6.53 -20.05 -12.26
CA ARG A 472 6.49 -21.51 -12.09
C ARG A 472 5.23 -22.17 -12.67
N GLY A 473 4.39 -21.41 -13.36
CA GLY A 473 3.12 -21.90 -13.91
C GLY A 473 2.08 -22.26 -12.84
N LEU A 474 2.23 -21.76 -11.62
CA LEU A 474 1.28 -21.96 -10.53
C LEU A 474 0.07 -21.05 -10.73
N ARG A 475 -1.09 -21.65 -10.99
CA ARG A 475 -2.36 -20.93 -11.07
C ARG A 475 -3.08 -20.99 -9.74
N ILE A 476 -3.29 -19.83 -9.13
CA ILE A 476 -4.03 -19.67 -7.87
C ILE A 476 -5.40 -19.05 -8.18
N THR A 477 -6.47 -19.72 -7.77
CA THR A 477 -7.84 -19.20 -7.86
C THR A 477 -8.42 -18.99 -6.48
N GLU A 478 -9.16 -17.91 -6.29
CA GLU A 478 -9.77 -17.54 -5.00
C GLU A 478 -11.29 -17.54 -5.09
N GLU A 479 -11.94 -17.94 -4.01
CA GLU A 479 -13.38 -17.73 -3.81
C GLU A 479 -13.62 -17.18 -2.40
N CYS A 480 -14.52 -16.20 -2.28
CA CYS A 480 -14.99 -15.69 -1.00
C CYS A 480 -16.44 -16.16 -0.80
N ILE A 481 -16.67 -16.88 0.30
CA ILE A 481 -17.98 -17.38 0.71
C ILE A 481 -18.45 -16.46 1.84
N HIS A 482 -19.50 -15.69 1.56
CA HIS A 482 -20.08 -14.77 2.53
C HIS A 482 -21.09 -15.49 3.44
N LEU A 483 -20.99 -15.22 4.74
CA LEU A 483 -21.92 -15.72 5.75
C LEU A 483 -22.59 -14.55 6.47
N ASP A 484 -23.85 -14.74 6.86
CA ASP A 484 -24.53 -13.82 7.77
C ASP A 484 -23.98 -14.06 9.19
N GLY A 485 -23.06 -13.21 9.65
CA GLY A 485 -22.33 -13.42 10.91
C GLY A 485 -21.91 -12.13 11.61
N SER A 486 -21.38 -12.26 12.83
CA SER A 486 -20.89 -11.12 13.62
C SER A 486 -19.64 -10.48 12.98
N PRO A 487 -19.52 -9.14 12.96
CA PRO A 487 -18.35 -8.42 12.45
C PRO A 487 -17.10 -8.56 13.36
N GLU A 488 -17.20 -9.19 14.53
CA GLU A 488 -16.08 -9.37 15.47
C GLU A 488 -15.04 -10.40 14.99
N CYS A 489 -15.40 -11.27 14.06
CA CYS A 489 -14.50 -12.26 13.45
C CYS A 489 -14.49 -12.04 11.93
N PRO A 490 -13.51 -11.31 11.37
CA PRO A 490 -13.51 -10.91 9.96
C PRO A 490 -13.41 -12.10 9.01
N LEU A 491 -12.88 -13.22 9.49
CA LEU A 491 -12.67 -14.43 8.70
C LEU A 491 -12.92 -15.65 9.55
N GLU A 492 -13.88 -16.47 9.14
CA GLU A 492 -14.27 -17.68 9.86
C GLU A 492 -13.31 -18.85 9.56
N SER A 493 -12.94 -19.05 8.28
CA SER A 493 -11.94 -20.06 7.90
C SER A 493 -11.21 -19.76 6.59
N ILE A 494 -10.02 -20.33 6.47
CA ILE A 494 -9.23 -20.37 5.23
C ILE A 494 -9.09 -21.84 4.82
N LYS A 495 -9.44 -22.14 3.57
CA LYS A 495 -9.28 -23.46 2.97
C LYS A 495 -8.30 -23.38 1.81
N VAL A 496 -7.30 -24.25 1.80
CA VAL A 496 -6.34 -24.40 0.70
C VAL A 496 -6.52 -25.77 0.08
N GLN A 497 -6.69 -25.80 -1.24
CA GLN A 497 -6.86 -27.01 -2.02
C GLN A 497 -5.80 -27.06 -3.12
N ILE A 498 -5.03 -28.14 -3.18
CA ILE A 498 -4.04 -28.37 -4.23
C ILE A 498 -4.53 -29.51 -5.11
N ALA A 499 -4.76 -29.23 -6.39
CA ALA A 499 -5.31 -30.20 -7.34
C ALA A 499 -4.23 -30.88 -8.19
N ASN A 500 -4.54 -32.08 -8.69
CA ASN A 500 -3.70 -32.86 -9.62
C ASN A 500 -2.30 -33.21 -9.07
N VAL A 501 -2.22 -33.53 -7.78
CA VAL A 501 -0.98 -33.85 -7.08
C VAL A 501 -1.06 -35.20 -6.37
N GLU A 502 0.06 -35.91 -6.31
CA GLU A 502 0.18 -37.04 -5.40
C GLU A 502 0.39 -36.51 -3.98
N SER A 503 0.07 -37.33 -2.97
CA SER A 503 0.25 -36.95 -1.58
C SER A 503 1.13 -37.95 -0.83
N LYS A 504 2.00 -37.42 0.05
CA LYS A 504 2.74 -38.20 1.06
C LYS A 504 1.84 -38.73 2.18
N PHE A 505 0.60 -38.23 2.27
CA PHE A 505 -0.37 -38.59 3.28
C PHE A 505 -1.69 -38.97 2.61
N ALA A 506 -1.98 -40.26 2.48
CA ALA A 506 -3.09 -40.71 1.65
C ALA A 506 -4.46 -40.20 2.16
N SER A 507 -4.58 -39.92 3.47
CA SER A 507 -5.77 -39.32 4.11
C SER A 507 -6.03 -37.85 3.78
N SER A 508 -5.07 -37.16 3.13
CA SER A 508 -5.29 -35.78 2.68
C SER A 508 -6.05 -35.70 1.34
N LYS A 509 -6.23 -36.84 0.66
CA LYS A 509 -6.90 -36.94 -0.64
C LYS A 509 -8.43 -36.82 -0.53
N SER A 510 -9.03 -36.17 -1.52
CA SER A 510 -10.48 -36.14 -1.77
C SER A 510 -10.96 -37.48 -2.35
N GLU A 511 -12.16 -37.95 -1.97
CA GLU A 511 -12.78 -39.19 -2.52
C GLU A 511 -12.97 -39.16 -4.04
N ALA A 512 -12.98 -37.96 -4.65
CA ALA A 512 -13.24 -37.73 -6.08
C ALA A 512 -11.98 -37.43 -6.94
N GLY A 513 -10.76 -37.44 -6.39
CA GLY A 513 -9.56 -37.14 -7.18
C GLY A 513 -8.33 -36.79 -6.34
N ALA A 514 -7.16 -36.83 -6.97
CA ALA A 514 -5.84 -36.57 -6.38
C ALA A 514 -5.67 -35.08 -5.97
N GLU A 515 -6.40 -34.67 -4.92
CA GLU A 515 -6.43 -33.31 -4.39
C GLU A 515 -6.13 -33.29 -2.89
N ILE A 516 -5.23 -32.43 -2.44
CA ILE A 516 -4.93 -32.20 -1.02
C ILE A 516 -5.80 -31.07 -0.52
N LYS A 517 -6.54 -31.29 0.57
CA LYS A 517 -7.44 -30.28 1.17
C LYS A 517 -7.06 -30.02 2.62
N VAL A 518 -6.81 -28.76 2.96
CA VAL A 518 -6.54 -28.33 4.34
C VAL A 518 -7.38 -27.11 4.68
N GLU A 519 -7.87 -27.04 5.91
CA GLU A 519 -8.68 -25.92 6.40
C GLU A 519 -8.24 -25.53 7.81
N GLY A 520 -8.12 -24.24 8.05
CA GLY A 520 -7.81 -23.71 9.37
C GLY A 520 -8.62 -22.48 9.73
N ARG A 521 -8.59 -22.15 11.02
CA ARG A 521 -9.33 -21.05 11.64
C ARG A 521 -8.46 -20.38 12.69
N VAL A 522 -8.77 -19.15 13.07
CA VAL A 522 -8.14 -18.46 14.19
C VAL A 522 -9.03 -18.60 15.42
N LYS A 523 -8.46 -19.03 16.54
CA LYS A 523 -9.11 -19.09 17.86
C LYS A 523 -8.26 -18.34 18.86
N ASP A 524 -8.83 -17.36 19.55
CA ASP A 524 -8.10 -16.54 20.53
C ASP A 524 -6.78 -15.95 19.98
N LYS A 525 -6.80 -15.51 18.71
CA LYS A 525 -5.64 -15.00 17.95
C LYS A 525 -4.57 -16.03 17.61
N ILE A 526 -4.80 -17.31 17.87
CA ILE A 526 -3.89 -18.42 17.57
C ILE A 526 -4.39 -19.18 16.32
N PRO A 527 -3.54 -19.35 15.29
CA PRO A 527 -3.87 -20.17 14.11
C PRO A 527 -4.05 -21.65 14.46
N HIS A 528 -5.16 -22.25 14.03
CA HIS A 528 -5.46 -23.67 14.23
C HIS A 528 -5.76 -24.37 12.91
N LEU A 529 -5.28 -25.61 12.78
CA LEU A 529 -5.67 -26.55 11.75
C LEU A 529 -6.96 -27.26 12.16
N THR A 530 -8.00 -27.10 11.36
CA THR A 530 -9.32 -27.66 11.64
C THR A 530 -9.69 -28.87 10.80
N LYS A 531 -9.04 -29.04 9.64
CA LYS A 531 -9.33 -30.14 8.72
C LYS A 531 -8.13 -30.50 7.85
N VAL A 532 -7.92 -31.79 7.65
CA VAL A 532 -7.01 -32.36 6.63
C VAL A 532 -7.75 -33.48 5.90
N GLY A 533 -7.91 -33.34 4.58
CA GLY A 533 -8.73 -34.24 3.77
C GLY A 533 -10.17 -34.28 4.26
N SER A 534 -10.63 -35.45 4.70
CA SER A 534 -11.95 -35.67 5.31
C SER A 534 -11.94 -35.58 6.85
N PHE A 535 -10.77 -35.57 7.49
CA PHE A 535 -10.63 -35.65 8.94
C PHE A 535 -10.71 -34.27 9.59
N ARG A 536 -11.61 -34.13 10.56
CA ARG A 536 -11.70 -32.95 11.42
C ARG A 536 -10.75 -33.10 12.60
N MET A 537 -10.07 -32.02 12.93
CA MET A 537 -9.15 -31.92 14.07
C MET A 537 -9.17 -30.50 14.60
N ASP A 538 -8.47 -30.26 15.68
CA ASP A 538 -8.27 -28.92 16.22
C ASP A 538 -6.86 -28.89 16.76
N VAL A 539 -5.90 -28.32 16.03
CA VAL A 539 -4.48 -28.34 16.45
C VAL A 539 -3.88 -26.96 16.19
N SER A 540 -3.21 -26.39 17.19
CA SER A 540 -2.46 -25.13 17.00
C SER A 540 -1.40 -25.33 15.92
N LEU A 541 -1.31 -24.39 14.99
CA LEU A 541 -0.25 -24.35 13.98
C LEU A 541 0.99 -23.67 14.59
N GLU A 542 1.48 -24.17 15.72
CA GLU A 542 2.68 -23.68 16.40
C GLU A 542 3.74 -24.79 16.44
N GLY A 543 5.02 -24.41 16.35
CA GLY A 543 6.12 -25.38 16.31
C GLY A 543 6.08 -26.27 15.06
N CYS A 544 6.21 -27.58 15.26
CA CYS A 544 6.15 -28.58 14.20
C CYS A 544 4.93 -29.48 14.38
N ILE A 545 4.42 -30.05 13.29
CA ILE A 545 3.29 -30.98 13.32
C ILE A 545 3.70 -32.35 12.81
N ILE A 546 3.28 -33.39 13.54
CA ILE A 546 3.31 -34.78 13.06
C ILE A 546 1.86 -35.19 12.74
N LEU A 547 1.64 -35.68 11.53
CA LEU A 547 0.38 -36.32 11.13
C LEU A 547 0.60 -37.82 10.98
N CYS A 548 -0.13 -38.61 11.77
CA CYS A 548 -0.13 -40.06 11.71
C CYS A 548 -1.51 -40.57 11.28
N ARG A 549 -1.58 -41.26 10.15
CA ARG A 549 -2.77 -42.01 9.72
C ARG A 549 -2.67 -43.39 10.35
N GLN A 550 -3.74 -43.81 11.01
CA GLN A 550 -3.78 -45.09 11.72
C GLN A 550 -5.15 -45.74 11.67
N VAL A 551 -5.22 -47.04 11.94
CA VAL A 551 -6.46 -47.72 12.31
C VAL A 551 -6.73 -47.49 13.80
N ASP A 552 -7.94 -47.03 14.13
CA ASP A 552 -8.34 -46.69 15.50
C ASP A 552 -8.36 -47.94 16.41
N GLN A 553 -7.31 -48.08 17.23
CA GLN A 553 -7.09 -49.20 18.16
C GLN A 553 -6.69 -48.69 19.56
N PRO A 554 -7.03 -49.42 20.63
CA PRO A 554 -6.59 -49.08 21.98
C PRO A 554 -5.07 -49.00 22.10
N GLY A 555 -4.60 -47.99 22.85
CA GLY A 555 -3.18 -47.82 23.19
C GLY A 555 -2.33 -47.07 22.16
N MET A 556 -2.88 -46.69 21.00
CA MET A 556 -2.12 -45.99 19.96
C MET A 556 -1.54 -44.65 20.41
N ILE A 557 -2.37 -43.82 21.07
CA ILE A 557 -1.95 -42.52 21.63
C ILE A 557 -0.79 -42.69 22.60
N GLY A 558 -0.89 -43.66 23.52
CA GLY A 558 0.13 -43.93 24.53
C GLY A 558 1.47 -44.36 23.92
N LYS A 559 1.45 -45.20 22.88
CA LYS A 559 2.68 -45.64 22.19
C LYS A 559 3.41 -44.47 21.54
N VAL A 560 2.69 -43.61 20.82
CA VAL A 560 3.29 -42.44 20.14
C VAL A 560 3.82 -41.44 21.17
N GLY A 561 3.04 -41.13 22.21
CA GLY A 561 3.46 -40.23 23.27
C GLY A 561 4.68 -40.72 24.04
N SER A 562 4.78 -42.04 24.29
CA SER A 562 5.94 -42.63 24.99
C SER A 562 7.23 -42.46 24.18
N ILE A 563 7.20 -42.70 22.87
CA ILE A 563 8.38 -42.55 22.01
C ILE A 563 8.87 -41.10 21.98
N LEU A 564 7.94 -40.12 21.89
CA LEU A 564 8.29 -38.70 21.93
C LEU A 564 8.86 -38.30 23.31
N GLY A 565 8.27 -38.80 24.38
CA GLY A 565 8.71 -38.54 25.75
C GLY A 565 10.10 -39.14 26.08
N GLU A 566 10.42 -40.33 25.56
CA GLU A 566 11.75 -40.95 25.70
C GLU A 566 12.86 -40.09 25.10
N GLU A 567 12.56 -39.31 24.06
CA GLU A 567 13.51 -38.37 23.44
C GLU A 567 13.42 -36.95 24.01
N ASN A 568 12.65 -36.76 25.09
CA ASN A 568 12.40 -35.46 25.72
C ASN A 568 11.81 -34.43 24.74
N VAL A 569 10.98 -34.88 23.78
CA VAL A 569 10.25 -34.00 22.86
C VAL A 569 8.90 -33.66 23.49
N ASN A 570 8.70 -32.37 23.81
CA ASN A 570 7.44 -31.91 24.38
C ASN A 570 6.30 -31.92 23.33
N VAL A 571 5.11 -32.37 23.76
CA VAL A 571 3.89 -32.36 22.97
C VAL A 571 3.03 -31.17 23.44
N SER A 572 2.95 -30.13 22.62
CA SER A 572 2.13 -28.94 22.91
C SER A 572 0.64 -29.20 22.70
N PHE A 573 0.30 -30.04 21.72
CA PHE A 573 -1.08 -30.35 21.40
C PHE A 573 -1.20 -31.76 20.81
N MET A 574 -2.31 -32.48 21.07
CA MET A 574 -2.62 -33.73 20.39
C MET A 574 -4.13 -33.87 20.17
N SER A 575 -4.54 -34.07 18.91
CA SER A 575 -5.94 -34.37 18.55
C SER A 575 -6.02 -35.57 17.63
N VAL A 576 -7.03 -36.42 17.85
CA VAL A 576 -7.34 -37.55 16.99
C VAL A 576 -8.69 -37.32 16.31
N GLY A 577 -8.66 -37.13 15.00
CA GLY A 577 -9.85 -37.10 14.16
C GLY A 577 -10.17 -38.49 13.64
N ARG A 578 -11.37 -39.02 13.89
CA ARG A 578 -11.85 -40.31 13.36
C ARG A 578 -13.12 -40.13 12.54
N ILE A 579 -13.28 -40.92 11.48
CA ILE A 579 -14.50 -40.92 10.65
C ILE A 579 -15.61 -41.70 11.36
N ALA A 580 -15.29 -42.91 11.82
CA ALA A 580 -16.16 -43.76 12.62
C ALA A 580 -15.32 -44.59 13.63
N PRO A 581 -15.91 -45.07 14.74
CA PRO A 581 -15.20 -45.93 15.69
C PRO A 581 -14.56 -47.15 15.00
N ARG A 582 -13.33 -47.50 15.38
CA ARG A 582 -12.58 -48.67 14.84
C ARG A 582 -12.30 -48.63 13.33
N THR A 583 -12.38 -47.46 12.71
CA THR A 583 -11.98 -47.25 11.31
C THR A 583 -10.68 -46.45 11.24
N HIS A 584 -10.43 -45.75 10.12
CA HIS A 584 -9.27 -44.88 10.00
C HIS A 584 -9.41 -43.64 10.89
N ALA A 585 -8.30 -43.24 11.50
CA ALA A 585 -8.14 -42.02 12.27
C ALA A 585 -6.85 -41.31 11.85
N VAL A 586 -6.84 -39.99 12.02
CA VAL A 586 -5.65 -39.14 11.88
C VAL A 586 -5.32 -38.55 13.23
N MET A 587 -4.17 -38.91 13.77
CA MET A 587 -3.58 -38.28 14.95
C MET A 587 -2.71 -37.12 14.47
N ALA A 588 -3.04 -35.91 14.91
CA ALA A 588 -2.27 -34.70 14.66
C ALA A 588 -1.63 -34.23 15.97
N ILE A 589 -0.32 -34.07 15.97
CA ILE A 589 0.51 -33.85 17.15
C ILE A 589 1.33 -32.59 16.93
N GLY A 590 1.13 -31.58 17.76
CA GLY A 590 2.01 -30.40 17.85
C GLY A 590 3.19 -30.73 18.76
N VAL A 591 4.40 -30.49 18.27
CA VAL A 591 5.65 -30.67 19.03
C VAL A 591 6.48 -29.40 18.95
N ASP A 592 7.14 -29.05 20.06
CA ASP A 592 7.92 -27.80 20.15
C ASP A 592 9.23 -27.89 19.36
N GLU A 593 9.77 -29.09 19.22
CA GLU A 593 11.08 -29.37 18.64
C GLU A 593 10.98 -30.46 17.57
N GLN A 594 11.92 -30.44 16.61
CA GLN A 594 11.98 -31.46 15.57
C GLN A 594 12.45 -32.80 16.16
N PRO A 595 11.64 -33.87 16.12
CA PRO A 595 12.08 -35.19 16.57
C PRO A 595 13.20 -35.73 15.70
N ARG A 596 14.02 -36.62 16.26
CA ARG A 596 15.08 -37.28 15.49
C ARG A 596 14.45 -38.15 14.39
N LYS A 597 15.19 -38.36 13.31
CA LYS A 597 14.73 -39.24 12.22
C LYS A 597 14.45 -40.67 12.71
N GLU A 598 15.19 -41.12 13.73
CA GLU A 598 15.02 -42.43 14.34
C GLU A 598 13.69 -42.57 15.08
N SER A 599 13.29 -41.59 15.89
CA SER A 599 11.97 -41.61 16.56
C SER A 599 10.81 -41.50 15.58
N LEU A 600 10.91 -40.66 14.54
CA LEU A 600 9.89 -40.64 13.48
C LEU A 600 9.75 -42.01 12.80
N LYS A 601 10.86 -42.73 12.59
CA LYS A 601 10.84 -44.10 12.06
C LYS A 601 10.22 -45.09 13.04
N ARG A 602 10.60 -45.02 14.33
CA ARG A 602 10.01 -45.86 15.40
C ARG A 602 8.49 -45.67 15.49
N ILE A 603 8.00 -44.44 15.31
CA ILE A 603 6.56 -44.16 15.27
C ILE A 603 5.94 -44.77 14.01
N ALA A 604 6.53 -44.56 12.83
CA ALA A 604 6.03 -45.14 11.58
C ALA A 604 5.97 -46.68 11.60
N ASP A 605 6.88 -47.33 12.33
CA ASP A 605 6.96 -48.79 12.47
C ASP A 605 5.93 -49.36 13.49
N ILE A 606 5.17 -48.51 14.21
CA ILE A 606 4.12 -49.00 15.13
C ILE A 606 3.04 -49.72 14.31
N PRO A 607 2.64 -50.96 14.70
CA PRO A 607 1.55 -51.66 14.04
C PRO A 607 0.30 -50.79 13.96
N PHE A 608 -0.39 -50.83 12.82
CA PHE A 608 -1.59 -50.05 12.50
C PHE A 608 -1.39 -48.56 12.19
N ILE A 609 -0.15 -48.05 12.19
CA ILE A 609 0.18 -46.78 11.54
C ILE A 609 0.45 -47.04 10.06
N GLU A 610 -0.28 -46.34 9.19
CA GLU A 610 -0.23 -46.54 7.74
C GLU A 610 0.63 -45.48 7.06
N ASP A 611 0.49 -44.22 7.49
CA ASP A 611 1.27 -43.10 6.96
C ASP A 611 1.72 -42.19 8.12
N LEU A 612 2.95 -41.66 8.02
CA LEU A 612 3.47 -40.64 8.92
C LEU A 612 4.10 -39.50 8.10
N VAL A 613 3.73 -38.26 8.41
CA VAL A 613 4.36 -37.07 7.84
C VAL A 613 4.74 -36.11 8.95
N PHE A 614 6.00 -35.67 8.94
CA PHE A 614 6.51 -34.56 9.74
C PHE A 614 6.46 -33.27 8.92
N LEU A 615 5.88 -32.22 9.48
CA LEU A 615 5.63 -30.94 8.85
C LEU A 615 6.29 -29.84 9.69
N LYS A 616 7.15 -29.06 9.05
CA LYS A 616 7.75 -27.86 9.66
C LYS A 616 6.99 -26.63 9.18
N LEU A 617 6.33 -25.92 10.08
CA LEU A 617 5.42 -24.81 9.76
C LEU A 617 6.12 -23.47 9.57
#